data_AF-A0A7K3S4Q9-F1
#
_entry.id   AF-A0A7K3S4Q9-F1
#
_cell.length_a   1.000
_cell.length_b   1.000
_cell.length_c   1.000
_cell.angle_alpha   90.00
_cell.angle_beta   90.00
_cell.angle_gamma   90.00
#
_symmetry.space_group_name_H-M   'P 1'
#
loop_
_entity.id
_entity.type
_entity.pdbx_description
1 polymer ?
#
loop_
_entity_poly.entity_id
_entity_poly.type
_entity_poly.pdbx_seq_one_letter_code
_entity_poly.pdbx_strand_id
1 'polypeptide(L)'
;ALLPAAEQRRIALLGGAVVRRTGAGPAVAAVVERQADPYREQPLAARIVRTVNAYDDLCGEGVGGPLGALEQLRLGTGHDHQPQVVEALGRVLARGGLTPAGAG
;
A
#
# COMPACT_ATOMS: atom_id res chain seq x y z
N ALA A 1 13.17 -9.63 -7.11
CA ALA A 1 12.09 -10.20 -7.95
C ALA A 1 10.85 -10.38 -7.08
N LEU A 2 9.66 -10.03 -7.58
CA LEU A 2 8.42 -10.24 -6.84
C LEU A 2 8.12 -11.74 -6.68
N LEU A 3 7.52 -12.10 -5.54
CA LEU A 3 7.06 -13.46 -5.29
C LEU A 3 5.95 -13.86 -6.28
N PRO A 4 5.74 -15.15 -6.56
CA PRO A 4 4.57 -15.61 -7.32
C PRO A 4 3.26 -15.18 -6.64
N ALA A 5 2.21 -14.90 -7.44
CA ALA A 5 0.93 -14.39 -6.94
C ALA A 5 0.29 -15.29 -5.87
N ALA A 6 0.42 -16.61 -6.01
CA ALA A 6 -0.07 -17.57 -5.02
C ALA A 6 0.63 -17.40 -3.65
N GLU A 7 1.93 -17.11 -3.64
CA GLU A 7 2.68 -16.90 -2.41
C GLU A 7 2.34 -15.55 -1.78
N GLN A 8 2.18 -14.49 -2.58
CA GLN A 8 1.69 -13.20 -2.08
C GLN A 8 0.32 -13.34 -1.40
N ARG A 9 -0.60 -14.11 -2.00
CA ARG A 9 -1.93 -14.39 -1.43
C ARG A 9 -1.82 -15.17 -0.11
N ARG A 10 -0.94 -16.16 -0.05
CA ARG A 10 -0.67 -16.90 1.18
C ARG A 10 -0.17 -15.98 2.29
N ILE A 11 0.76 -15.09 1.99
CA ILE A 11 1.31 -14.11 2.94
C ILE A 11 0.20 -13.18 3.45
N ALA A 12 -0.65 -12.65 2.56
CA ALA A 12 -1.78 -11.79 2.95
C ALA A 12 -2.74 -12.51 3.91
N LEU A 13 -3.07 -13.78 3.64
CA LEU A 13 -3.92 -14.59 4.51
C LEU A 13 -3.28 -14.87 5.88
N LEU A 14 -1.98 -15.16 5.92
CA LEU A 14 -1.23 -15.34 7.17
C LEU A 14 -1.19 -14.05 7.99
N GLY A 15 -0.94 -12.90 7.34
CA GLY A 15 -1.00 -11.59 7.98
C GLY A 15 -2.39 -11.30 8.57
N GLY A 16 -3.45 -11.62 7.83
CA GLY A 16 -4.83 -11.56 8.32
C GLY A 16 -5.06 -12.40 9.58
N ALA A 17 -4.58 -13.65 9.58
CA ALA A 17 -4.68 -14.54 10.73
C ALA A 17 -3.95 -13.98 11.96
N VAL A 18 -2.79 -13.33 11.78
CA VAL A 18 -2.08 -12.63 12.86
C VAL A 18 -2.94 -11.49 13.41
N VAL A 19 -3.48 -10.62 12.55
CA VAL A 19 -4.35 -9.50 12.98
C VAL A 19 -5.56 -9.97 13.77
N ARG A 20 -6.18 -11.09 13.37
CA ARG A 20 -7.31 -11.68 14.11
C ARG A 20 -6.90 -12.15 15.50
N ARG A 21 -5.70 -12.70 15.66
CA ARG A 21 -5.17 -13.17 16.95
C ARG A 21 -4.77 -12.02 17.88
N THR A 22 -4.30 -10.90 17.33
CA THR A 22 -3.79 -9.77 18.11
C THR A 22 -4.86 -8.76 18.51
N GLY A 23 -6.11 -8.93 18.06
CA GLY A 23 -7.24 -8.11 18.50
C GLY A 23 -7.39 -6.76 17.80
N ALA A 24 -6.70 -6.52 16.67
CA ALA A 24 -6.84 -5.28 15.88
C ALA A 24 -8.19 -5.15 15.15
N GLY A 25 -9.05 -6.16 15.25
CA GLY A 25 -10.43 -6.13 14.78
C GLY A 25 -10.64 -6.77 13.40
N PRO A 26 -11.85 -7.29 13.13
CA PRO A 26 -12.16 -8.06 11.92
C PRO A 26 -12.08 -7.22 10.63
N ALA A 27 -12.34 -5.92 10.71
CA ALA A 27 -12.24 -5.03 9.55
C ALA A 27 -10.79 -4.86 9.07
N VAL A 28 -9.84 -4.71 10.01
CA VAL A 28 -8.41 -4.61 9.69
C VAL A 28 -7.91 -5.93 9.12
N ALA A 29 -8.32 -7.07 9.70
CA ALA A 29 -7.95 -8.38 9.17
C ALA A 29 -8.44 -8.57 7.72
N ALA A 30 -9.69 -8.19 7.42
CA ALA A 30 -10.25 -8.28 6.07
C ALA A 30 -9.50 -7.41 5.05
N VAL A 31 -8.97 -6.26 5.48
CA VAL A 31 -8.11 -5.40 4.64
C VAL A 31 -6.79 -6.11 4.33
N VAL A 32 -6.13 -6.68 5.34
CA VAL A 32 -4.83 -7.39 5.19
C VAL A 32 -4.98 -8.62 4.30
N GLU A 33 -6.02 -9.43 4.50
CA GLU A 33 -6.28 -10.66 3.74
C GLU A 33 -6.44 -10.41 2.23
N ARG A 34 -6.90 -9.22 1.84
CA ARG A 34 -7.16 -8.85 0.44
C ARG A 34 -6.03 -8.04 -0.21
N GLN A 35 -4.92 -7.75 0.49
CA GLN A 35 -3.85 -6.91 -0.08
C GLN A 35 -3.19 -7.50 -1.33
N ALA A 36 -3.21 -8.82 -1.48
CA ALA A 36 -2.67 -9.53 -2.63
C ALA A 36 -3.64 -9.63 -3.83
N ASP A 37 -4.93 -9.29 -3.65
CA ASP A 37 -5.92 -9.34 -4.73
C ASP A 37 -5.63 -8.22 -5.76
N PRO A 38 -6.08 -8.35 -7.02
CA PRO A 38 -6.06 -7.23 -7.98
C PRO A 38 -6.73 -5.99 -7.39
N TYR A 39 -6.17 -4.79 -7.59
CA TYR A 39 -6.64 -3.62 -6.84
C TYR A 39 -8.14 -3.34 -7.01
N ARG A 40 -8.75 -3.72 -8.16
CA ARG A 40 -10.19 -3.55 -8.42
C ARG A 40 -11.07 -4.40 -7.51
N GLU A 41 -10.57 -5.51 -7.00
CA GLU A 41 -11.26 -6.43 -6.11
C GLU A 41 -11.04 -6.08 -4.63
N GLN A 42 -10.01 -5.27 -4.35
CA GLN A 42 -9.68 -4.82 -3.01
C GLN A 42 -10.71 -3.84 -2.45
N PRO A 43 -10.97 -3.85 -1.12
CA PRO A 43 -11.65 -2.75 -0.45
C PRO A 43 -10.79 -1.48 -0.51
N LEU A 44 -11.42 -0.30 -0.45
CA LEU A 44 -10.73 0.99 -0.56
C LEU A 44 -9.54 1.12 0.39
N ALA A 45 -9.69 0.68 1.65
CA ALA A 45 -8.62 0.71 2.64
C ALA A 45 -7.38 -0.09 2.21
N ALA A 46 -7.54 -1.26 1.58
CA ALA A 46 -6.42 -2.05 1.08
C ALA A 46 -5.71 -1.35 -0.09
N ARG A 47 -6.46 -0.66 -0.96
CA ARG A 47 -5.89 0.13 -2.07
C ARG A 47 -5.06 1.30 -1.57
N ILE A 48 -5.51 1.95 -0.49
CA ILE A 48 -4.77 3.03 0.19
C ILE A 48 -3.45 2.47 0.73
N VAL A 49 -3.51 1.40 1.53
CA VAL A 49 -2.31 0.77 2.13
C VAL A 49 -1.32 0.33 1.05
N ARG A 50 -1.78 -0.37 0.01
CA ARG A 50 -0.94 -0.76 -1.13
C ARG A 50 -0.21 0.42 -1.75
N THR A 51 -0.93 1.52 -2.00
CA THR A 51 -0.36 2.71 -2.66
C THR A 51 0.64 3.42 -1.76
N VAL A 52 0.36 3.53 -0.47
CA VAL A 52 1.26 4.17 0.50
C VAL A 52 2.50 3.30 0.73
N ASN A 53 2.37 1.98 0.86
CA ASN A 53 3.52 1.08 0.99
C ASN A 53 4.44 1.18 -0.25
N ALA A 54 3.86 1.15 -1.46
CA ALA A 54 4.64 1.30 -2.68
C ALA A 54 5.35 2.66 -2.76
N TYR A 55 4.72 3.74 -2.29
CA TYR A 55 5.37 5.05 -2.19
C TYR A 55 6.56 5.03 -1.22
N ASP A 56 6.39 4.42 -0.04
CA ASP A 56 7.42 4.32 0.98
C ASP A 56 8.63 3.50 0.49
N ASP A 57 8.36 2.36 -0.14
CA ASP A 57 9.38 1.50 -0.78
C ASP A 57 10.18 2.30 -1.83
N LEU A 58 9.48 2.99 -2.75
CA LEU A 58 10.12 3.81 -3.79
C LEU A 58 10.95 4.96 -3.21
N CYS A 59 10.50 5.57 -2.10
CA CYS A 59 11.28 6.59 -1.40
C CYS A 59 12.53 5.99 -0.74
N GLY A 60 12.42 4.81 -0.13
CA GLY A 60 13.52 4.08 0.50
C GLY A 60 14.60 3.61 -0.48
N GLU A 61 14.21 3.30 -1.73
CA GLU A 61 15.14 2.97 -2.81
C GLU A 61 15.90 4.18 -3.38
N GLY A 62 15.56 5.41 -2.95
CA GLY A 62 16.24 6.63 -3.41
C GLY A 62 15.92 7.02 -4.86
N VAL A 63 14.90 6.41 -5.47
CA VAL A 63 14.53 6.65 -6.87
C VAL A 63 13.83 8.01 -7.01
N GLY A 64 14.59 9.04 -7.40
CA GLY A 64 14.05 10.37 -7.73
C GLY A 64 13.39 11.12 -6.56
N GLY A 65 13.58 10.66 -5.32
CA GLY A 65 12.99 11.22 -4.12
C GLY A 65 11.45 11.15 -4.09
N PRO A 66 10.79 11.89 -3.18
CA PRO A 66 9.33 11.92 -3.04
C PRO A 66 8.57 12.20 -4.36
N LEU A 67 9.12 13.05 -5.22
CA LEU A 67 8.50 13.38 -6.51
C LEU A 67 8.63 12.21 -7.49
N GLY A 68 9.82 11.62 -7.60
CA GLY A 68 10.04 10.44 -8.43
C GLY A 68 9.17 9.25 -8.02
N ALA A 69 9.01 9.02 -6.71
CA ALA A 69 8.10 7.99 -6.20
C ALA A 69 6.64 8.22 -6.65
N LEU A 70 6.15 9.46 -6.58
CA LEU A 70 4.81 9.80 -7.08
C LEU A 70 4.68 9.63 -8.60
N GLU A 71 5.71 9.96 -9.36
CA GLU A 71 5.72 9.77 -10.82
C GLU A 71 5.65 8.29 -11.19
N GLN A 72 6.41 7.43 -10.50
CA GLN A 72 6.35 5.98 -10.70
C GLN A 72 4.96 5.42 -10.37
N LEU A 73 4.35 5.85 -9.27
CA LEU A 73 2.98 5.43 -8.94
C LEU A 73 1.96 5.86 -9.98
N ARG A 74 2.11 7.06 -10.56
CA ARG A 74 1.24 7.54 -11.64
C ARG A 74 1.34 6.67 -12.89
N LEU A 75 2.54 6.22 -13.25
CA LEU A 75 2.74 5.28 -14.36
C LEU A 75 2.06 3.92 -14.13
N GLY A 76 1.97 3.46 -12.88
CA GLY A 76 1.28 2.21 -12.51
C GLY A 76 -0.23 2.32 -12.34
N THR A 77 -0.83 3.50 -12.56
CA THR A 77 -2.28 3.68 -12.41
C THR A 77 -3.06 2.91 -13.46
N GLY A 78 -4.24 2.41 -13.09
CA GLY A 78 -5.09 1.62 -13.99
C GLY A 78 -4.68 0.16 -14.07
N HIS A 79 -3.44 -0.20 -13.75
CA HIS A 79 -2.99 -1.60 -13.62
C HIS A 79 -2.84 -2.03 -12.17
N ASP A 80 -1.96 -1.36 -11.43
CA ASP A 80 -1.56 -1.74 -10.06
C ASP A 80 -2.16 -0.85 -8.98
N HIS A 81 -2.43 0.41 -9.34
CA HIS A 81 -2.94 1.42 -8.43
C HIS A 81 -4.22 2.07 -8.93
N GLN A 82 -5.09 2.43 -7.99
CA GLN A 82 -6.27 3.24 -8.30
C GLN A 82 -5.85 4.71 -8.50
N PRO A 83 -6.16 5.35 -9.65
CA PRO A 83 -5.75 6.72 -9.93
C PRO A 83 -6.14 7.73 -8.84
N GLN A 84 -7.37 7.63 -8.31
CA GLN A 84 -7.87 8.57 -7.31
C GLN A 84 -7.13 8.47 -5.96
N VAL A 85 -6.59 7.28 -5.63
CA VAL A 85 -5.81 7.06 -4.41
C VAL A 85 -4.43 7.68 -4.55
N VAL A 86 -3.76 7.53 -5.71
CA VAL A 86 -2.47 8.17 -6.01
C VAL A 86 -2.60 9.70 -5.96
N GLU A 87 -3.65 10.25 -6.56
CA GLU A 87 -3.91 11.69 -6.50
C GLU A 87 -4.24 12.19 -5.09
N ALA A 88 -4.94 11.38 -4.28
CA ALA A 88 -5.18 11.69 -2.87
C ALA A 88 -3.88 11.71 -2.07
N LEU A 89 -2.99 10.75 -2.28
CA LEU A 89 -1.67 10.71 -1.66
C LEU A 89 -0.87 11.98 -2.01
N GLY A 90 -0.80 12.35 -3.29
CA GLY A 90 -0.13 13.58 -3.72
C GLY A 90 -0.64 14.83 -3.00
N ARG A 91 -1.96 14.96 -2.80
CA ARG A 91 -2.54 16.07 -2.04
C ARG A 91 -2.18 16.05 -0.55
N VAL A 92 -2.07 14.89 0.07
CA VAL A 92 -1.65 14.75 1.48
C VAL A 92 -0.18 15.14 1.64
N LEU A 93 0.67 14.67 0.74
CA LEU A 93 2.10 14.99 0.72
C LEU A 93 2.37 16.48 0.54
N ALA A 94 1.64 17.14 -0.38
CA ALA A 94 1.74 18.58 -0.60
C ALA A 94 1.40 19.43 0.65
N ARG A 95 0.67 18.85 1.61
CA ARG A 95 0.33 19.50 2.90
C ARG A 95 1.34 19.19 4.02
N GLY A 96 2.44 18.50 3.71
CA GLY A 96 3.44 18.05 4.70
C GLY A 96 3.03 16.79 5.46
N GLY A 97 2.06 16.03 4.96
CA GLY A 97 1.38 14.95 5.70
C GLY A 97 2.16 13.67 5.99
N LEU A 98 3.44 13.58 5.61
CA LEU A 98 4.32 12.48 6.03
C LEU A 98 5.54 13.05 6.76
N THR A 99 5.34 13.54 7.97
CA THR A 99 6.44 13.56 8.94
C THR A 99 6.77 12.09 9.22
N PRO A 100 8.01 11.62 9.00
CA PRO A 100 8.40 10.28 9.40
C PRO A 100 8.07 10.14 10.89
N ALA A 101 7.38 9.05 11.28
CA ALA A 101 7.34 8.70 12.69
C ALA A 101 8.80 8.56 13.12
N GLY A 102 9.26 9.45 14.00
CA GLY A 102 10.65 9.48 14.44
C GLY A 102 11.08 8.07 14.86
N ALA A 103 12.22 7.63 14.34
CA ALA A 103 12.89 6.43 14.84
C ALA A 103 13.14 6.65 16.34
N GLY A 104 12.27 6.04 17.16
CA GLY A 104 12.45 5.87 18.59
C GLY A 104 12.95 4.47 18.89
#